data_AF-A0A968T3C8-F1
#
_entry.id   AF-A0A968T3C8-F1
#
_cell.length_a   1.000
_cell.length_b   1.000
_cell.length_c   1.000
_cell.angle_alpha   90.00
_cell.angle_beta   90.00
_cell.angle_gamma   90.00
#
_symmetry.space_group_name_H-M   'P 1'
#
loop_
_entity.id
_entity.type
_entity.pdbx_description
1 polymer ?
#
loop_
_entity_poly.entity_id
_entity_poly.type
_entity_poly.pdbx_seq_one_letter_code
_entity_poly.pdbx_strand_id
1 'polypeptide(L)' 'MTASLLTTLTPRRAARLLGHRTTVEVLVRIEAPDAPIELPPRPPLNLALVIDRSGSMAGLRSPPAIGACQRIVEMAA' A
#
# COMPACT_ATOMS: atom_id res chain seq x y z
N MET A 1 -19.29 -0.18 12.30
CA MET A 1 -19.27 -1.16 11.19
C MET A 1 -17.87 -1.73 11.11
N THR A 2 -17.68 -3.03 11.29
CA THR A 2 -16.36 -3.67 11.23
C THR A 2 -16.15 -4.19 9.81
N ALA A 3 -15.18 -3.66 9.07
CA ALA A 3 -14.80 -4.22 7.78
C ALA A 3 -13.97 -5.49 8.00
N SER A 4 -14.36 -6.60 7.37
CA SER A 4 -13.63 -7.87 7.44
C SER A 4 -12.73 -8.03 6.21
N LEU A 5 -11.47 -8.39 6.42
CA LEU A 5 -10.54 -8.78 5.35
C LEU A 5 -10.64 -10.28 5.09
N LEU A 6 -10.68 -10.68 3.82
CA LEU A 6 -10.53 -12.09 3.44
C LEU A 6 -9.04 -12.41 3.31
N THR A 7 -8.58 -13.46 3.97
CA THR A 7 -7.18 -13.93 3.88
C THR A 7 -7.12 -15.31 3.25
N THR A 8 -6.48 -15.41 2.08
CA THR A 8 -6.27 -16.67 1.38
C THR A 8 -4.81 -17.10 1.49
N LEU A 9 -4.59 -18.35 1.92
CA LEU A 9 -3.27 -18.96 2.04
C LEU A 9 -3.11 -20.02 0.96
N THR A 10 -2.17 -19.83 0.04
CA THR A 10 -1.90 -20.79 -1.03
C THR A 10 -0.46 -21.29 -0.92
N PRO A 11 -0.24 -22.58 -0.62
CA PRO A 11 1.12 -23.12 -0.57
C PRO A 11 1.71 -23.18 -1.97
N ARG A 12 3.01 -22.89 -2.12
CA ARG A 12 3.70 -23.03 -3.41
C ARG A 12 3.74 -24.48 -3.90
N ARG A 13 3.74 -25.45 -2.98
CA ARG A 13 3.65 -26.89 -3.26
C ARG A 13 2.60 -27.53 -2.37
N ALA A 14 1.69 -28.29 -2.95
CA ALA A 14 0.57 -28.90 -2.24
C ALA A 14 0.96 -30.14 -1.40
N ALA A 15 2.18 -30.65 -1.54
CA ALA A 15 2.63 -31.86 -0.87
C ALA A 15 4.06 -31.72 -0.32
N ARG A 16 4.35 -32.52 0.71
CA ARG A 16 5.67 -32.66 1.32
C ARG A 16 6.00 -34.13 1.53
N LEU A 17 7.31 -34.41 1.54
CA LEU A 17 7.80 -35.74 1.83
C LEU A 17 7.75 -36.01 3.35
N LEU A 18 7.11 -37.11 3.74
CA LEU A 18 6.98 -37.50 5.14
C LEU A 18 8.35 -37.74 5.78
N GLY A 19 8.55 -37.26 7.01
CA GLY A 19 9.80 -37.45 7.74
C GLY A 19 10.92 -36.47 7.36
N HIS A 20 10.73 -35.60 6.37
CA HIS A 20 11.73 -34.60 5.97
C HIS A 20 11.35 -33.19 6.41
N ARG A 21 12.32 -32.47 6.97
CA ARG A 21 12.20 -31.03 7.22
C ARG A 21 12.17 -30.30 5.88
N THR A 22 11.16 -29.47 5.68
CA THR A 22 10.96 -28.69 4.46
C THR A 22 10.42 -27.32 4.87
N THR A 23 10.96 -26.29 4.25
CA THR A 23 10.39 -24.94 4.31
C THR A 23 9.16 -24.89 3.41
N VAL A 24 8.03 -24.42 3.96
CA VAL A 24 6.80 -24.21 3.18
C VAL A 24 6.72 -22.73 2.84
N GLU A 25 6.77 -22.43 1.55
CA GLU A 25 6.50 -21.09 1.05
C GLU A 25 5.00 -20.97 0.78
N VAL A 26 4.38 -19.95 1.35
CA VAL A 26 2.94 -19.69 1.24
C VAL A 26 2.74 -18.30 0.65
N LEU A 27 1.93 -18.22 -0.40
CA LEU A 27 1.39 -16.96 -0.88
C LEU A 27 0.24 -16.55 0.04
N VAL A 28 0.38 -15.42 0.72
CA VAL A 28 -0.67 -14.80 1.52
C VAL A 28 -1.32 -13.73 0.67
N ARG A 29 -2.62 -13.85 0.43
CA ARG A 29 -3.43 -12.81 -0.22
C ARG A 29 -4.40 -12.23 0.79
N ILE A 30 -4.42 -10.91 0.89
CA ILE A 30 -5.37 -10.15 1.73
C ILE A 30 -6.26 -9.35 0.78
N GLU A 31 -7.56 -9.58 0.85
CA GLU A 31 -8.56 -8.89 0.05
C GLU A 31 -9.44 -8.03 0.95
N ALA A 32 -9.51 -6.75 0.61
CA ALA A 32 -10.46 -5.84 1.23
C ALA A 32 -11.87 -6.12 0.67
N PRO A 33 -12.92 -5.90 1.47
CA PRO A 33 -14.29 -5.94 0.96
C PRO A 33 -14.50 -4.80 -0.04
N ASP A 34 -15.57 -4.92 -0.84
CA ASP A 34 -15.98 -3.83 -1.73
C ASP A 34 -16.14 -2.52 -0.96
N ALA A 35 -15.73 -1.43 -1.59
CA ALA A 35 -15.87 -0.11 -1.00
C ALA A 35 -17.36 0.20 -0.77
N PRO A 36 -17.74 0.70 0.41
CA PRO A 36 -19.11 1.14 0.63
C PRO A 36 -19.45 2.30 -0.31
N ILE A 37 -20.72 2.38 -0.71
CA ILE A 37 -21.24 3.47 -1.58
C ILE A 37 -20.98 4.84 -0.93
N GLU A 38 -21.11 4.91 0.39
CA GLU A 38 -20.75 6.07 1.18
C GLU A 38 -19.46 5.78 1.95
N LEU A 39 -18.40 6.50 1.57
CA LEU A 39 -17.13 6.42 2.26
C LEU A 39 -17.17 7.35 3.48
N PRO A 40 -16.88 6.85 4.70
CA PRO A 40 -16.67 7.74 5.83
C PRO A 40 -15.48 8.67 5.56
N PRO A 41 -15.41 9.84 6.21
CA PRO A 41 -14.26 10.73 6.10
C PRO A 41 -12.99 9.97 6.46
N ARG A 42 -11.94 10.15 5.65
CA ARG A 42 -10.66 9.45 5.84
C ARG A 42 -10.11 9.83 7.21
N PRO A 43 -9.68 8.86 8.04
CA PRO A 43 -8.98 9.19 9.27
C PRO A 43 -7.69 9.96 8.92
N PRO A 44 -7.33 10.99 9.71
CA PRO A 44 -6.13 11.78 9.44
C PRO A 44 -4.90 10.87 9.45
N LEU A 45 -4.03 11.04 8.45
CA LEU A 45 -2.81 10.28 8.32
C LEU A 45 -1.60 11.15 8.65
N ASN A 46 -0.64 10.57 9.37
CA ASN A 46 0.67 11.19 9.59
C ASN A 46 1.53 10.99 8.33
N LEU A 47 1.31 11.82 7.32
CA LEU A 47 2.04 11.76 6.04
C LEU A 47 3.28 12.65 6.07
N ALA A 48 4.40 12.11 5.58
CA ALA A 48 5.61 12.88 5.30
C ALA A 48 5.89 12.82 3.79
N LEU A 49 6.01 13.99 3.15
CA LEU A 49 6.32 14.12 1.72
C LEU A 49 7.78 14.54 1.58
N VAL A 50 8.60 13.69 0.95
CA VAL A 50 10.02 13.96 0.70
C VAL A 50 10.21 14.23 -0.79
N ILE A 51 10.79 15.39 -1.11
CA ILE A 51 11.04 15.81 -2.49
C ILE A 51 12.52 15.65 -2.79
N ASP A 52 12.85 14.92 -3.86
CA ASP A 52 14.23 14.83 -4.35
C ASP A 52 14.75 16.21 -4.81
N ARG A 53 15.98 16.53 -4.41
CA ARG A 53 16.68 17.78 -4.73
C ARG A 53 18.00 17.55 -5.46
N SER A 54 18.20 16.37 -6.03
CA SER A 54 19.38 16.02 -6.83
C SER A 54 19.58 16.95 -8.05
N GLY A 55 20.78 16.94 -8.63
CA GLY A 55 21.13 17.84 -9.73
C GLY A 55 20.29 17.65 -11.01
N SER A 56 19.70 16.47 -11.24
CA SER A 56 18.77 16.22 -12.36
C SER A 56 17.42 16.93 -12.17
N MET A 57 17.07 17.28 -10.93
CA MET A 57 15.92 18.12 -10.60
C MET A 57 16.22 19.62 -10.79
N ALA A 58 17.47 19.99 -11.10
CA ALA A 58 17.85 21.36 -11.42
C ALA A 58 17.63 21.63 -12.92
N GLY A 59 16.60 22.40 -13.26
CA GLY A 59 16.32 22.86 -14.63
C GLY A 59 14.87 22.68 -15.05
N LEU A 60 14.26 21.56 -14.64
CA LEU A 60 12.81 21.47 -14.49
C LEU A 60 12.51 22.08 -13.13
N ARG A 61 12.02 23.32 -13.14
CA ARG A 61 11.68 24.04 -11.91
C ARG A 61 10.94 23.07 -10.96
N SER A 62 11.27 23.09 -9.68
CA SER A 62 10.55 22.44 -8.58
C SER A 62 9.03 22.71 -8.40
N PRO A 63 8.35 23.70 -9.04
CA PRO A 63 6.92 23.95 -8.89
C PRO A 63 5.98 22.77 -9.16
N PRO A 64 6.22 21.86 -10.13
CA PRO A 64 5.32 20.73 -10.36
C PRO A 64 5.34 19.71 -9.22
N ALA A 65 6.52 19.41 -8.64
CA ALA A 65 6.65 18.46 -7.53
C ALA A 65 6.09 19.04 -6.22
N ILE A 66 6.38 20.32 -5.95
CA ILE A 66 5.83 21.04 -4.79
C ILE A 66 4.31 21.19 -4.95
N GLY A 67 3.81 21.58 -6.13
CA GLY A 67 2.38 21.68 -6.40
C GLY A 67 1.65 20.33 -6.34
N ALA A 68 2.29 19.23 -6.74
CA ALA A 68 1.75 17.89 -6.55
C ALA A 68 1.64 17.54 -5.06
N CYS A 69 2.67 17.88 -4.26
CA CYS A 69 2.63 17.69 -2.81
C CYS A 69 1.52 18.51 -2.15
N GLN A 70 1.33 19.76 -2.56
CA GLN A 70 0.23 20.61 -2.07
C GLN A 70 -1.14 19.97 -2.31
N ARG A 71 -1.39 19.44 -3.52
CA ARG A 71 -2.64 18.72 -3.83
C ARG A 71 -2.83 17.46 -2.98
N ILE A 72 -1.76 16.72 -2.69
CA ILE A 72 -1.83 15.55 -1.81
C ILE A 72 -2.24 15.96 -0.39
N VAL A 73 -1.70 17.07 0.12
CA VAL A 73 -2.08 17.60 1.44
C VAL A 73 -3.54 18.04 1.45
N GLU A 74 -4.02 18.71 0.41
CA GLU A 74 -5.43 19.12 0.28
C GLU A 74 -6.39 17.92 0.23
N MET A 75 -6.01 16.81 -0.43
CA MET A 75 -6.82 15.59 -0.50
C MET A 75 -6.75 14.72 0.77
N ALA A 76 -5.75 14.96 1.62
CA ALA A 76 -5.54 14.21 2.86
C ALA A 76 -6.08 14.93 4.11
N ALA A 77 -6.46 16.20 3.99
CA ALA A 77 -7.10 17.03 5.00
C ALA A 77 -8.63 16.90 4.97
#